data_AF-A0A816DS88-F1
#
_entry.id   AF-A0A816DS88-F1
#
_cell.length_a   1.000
_cell.length_b   1.000
_cell.length_c   1.000
_cell.angle_alpha   90.00
_cell.angle_beta   90.00
_cell.angle_gamma   90.00
#
_symmetry.space_group_name_H-M   'P 1'
#
loop_
_entity.id
_entity.type
_entity.pdbx_description
1 polymer ?
#
loop_
_entity_poly.entity_id
_entity_poly.type
_entity_poly.pdbx_seq_one_letter_code
_entity_poly.pdbx_strand_id
1 'polypeptide(L)'
;MNRHSGGIHFHGYFDLLFAAISGYSVVFISVERWFSVWKPFDKAKYVTFKSTLITVISYTLISSLIFAWFPLILSYNPTQENDRERCKLVQPTVYKIFGTISVIFTYIAPFIFLGILNILIVYRLHARQQTAIQHSIKVTKMGHRTGVSSASTSIRKRQQRQRNTDRNITFMLITIAIAFMVMSFPFQIYWFYMQIRQLTIPDPILFTLTQTFRYLNCCCNFFLYSATSSLFRRQLREIFHCSNTSKLKQISLKTTVKNRTLLLPAAVAQTMCDESRSSDCKTLLTTTTDYCKTKNSLNGHMVSFQT
;
A
#
# COMPACT_ATOMS: atom_id res chain seq x y z
N MET A 1 30.75 -15.24 28.45
CA MET A 1 31.20 -14.42 27.30
C MET A 1 30.39 -14.66 26.01
N ASN A 2 29.04 -14.81 26.04
CA ASN A 2 28.24 -15.17 24.85
C ASN A 2 27.27 -14.10 24.32
N ARG A 3 27.18 -12.91 24.95
CA ARG A 3 26.17 -11.90 24.60
C ARG A 3 26.49 -11.11 23.32
N HIS A 4 27.77 -10.89 23.01
CA HIS A 4 28.18 -10.14 21.82
C HIS A 4 28.14 -10.97 20.53
N SER A 5 28.36 -12.29 20.62
CA SER A 5 28.29 -13.18 19.45
C SER A 5 26.88 -13.21 18.88
N GLY A 6 25.87 -13.55 19.69
CA GLY A 6 24.47 -13.66 19.25
C GLY A 6 23.94 -12.40 18.54
N GLY A 7 24.31 -11.21 19.01
CA GLY A 7 23.86 -9.94 18.43
C GLY A 7 24.18 -9.79 16.94
N ILE A 8 25.34 -10.27 16.47
CA ILE A 8 25.77 -10.14 15.07
C ILE A 8 24.95 -11.07 14.16
N HIS A 9 24.68 -12.30 14.61
CA HIS A 9 23.87 -13.27 13.86
C HIS A 9 22.43 -12.78 13.69
N PHE A 10 21.83 -12.29 14.78
CA PHE A 10 20.47 -11.76 14.73
C PHE A 10 20.39 -10.48 13.90
N HIS A 11 21.36 -9.58 14.03
CA HIS A 11 21.37 -8.34 13.25
C HIS A 11 21.37 -8.61 11.74
N GLY A 12 22.28 -9.47 11.25
CA GLY A 12 22.33 -9.79 9.82
C GLY A 12 21.09 -10.55 9.32
N TYR A 13 20.54 -11.45 10.14
CA TYR A 13 19.29 -12.14 9.82
C TYR A 13 18.11 -11.16 9.66
N PHE A 14 17.90 -10.28 10.64
CA PHE A 14 16.81 -9.31 10.59
C PHE A 14 16.99 -8.29 9.47
N ASP A 15 18.23 -7.89 9.18
CA ASP A 15 18.54 -6.99 8.07
C ASP A 15 18.11 -7.57 6.72
N LEU A 16 18.43 -8.84 6.47
CA LEU A 16 18.03 -9.56 5.26
C LEU A 16 16.52 -9.80 5.21
N LEU A 17 15.93 -10.21 6.34
CA LEU A 17 14.50 -10.46 6.47
C LEU A 17 13.67 -9.20 6.15
N PHE A 18 14.01 -8.06 6.77
CA PHE A 18 13.28 -6.81 6.56
C PHE A 18 13.49 -6.26 5.15
N ALA A 19 14.67 -6.44 4.55
CA ALA A 19 14.90 -6.09 3.15
C ALA A 19 13.99 -6.89 2.20
N ALA A 20 13.86 -8.20 2.43
CA ALA A 20 12.98 -9.05 1.63
C ALA A 20 11.51 -8.69 1.82
N ILE A 21 11.05 -8.53 3.07
CA ILE A 21 9.69 -8.09 3.40
C ILE A 21 9.36 -6.77 2.70
N SER A 22 10.29 -5.80 2.73
CA SER A 22 10.12 -4.51 2.06
C SER A 22 9.99 -4.69 0.54
N GLY A 23 10.87 -5.48 -0.09
CA GLY A 23 10.83 -5.73 -1.53
C GLY A 23 9.53 -6.43 -1.97
N TYR A 24 9.12 -7.48 -1.27
CA TYR A 24 7.87 -8.18 -1.57
C TYR A 24 6.63 -7.30 -1.30
N SER A 25 6.66 -6.42 -0.30
CA SER A 25 5.58 -5.46 -0.07
C SER A 25 5.37 -4.57 -1.29
N VAL A 26 6.45 -4.02 -1.86
CA VAL A 26 6.38 -3.18 -3.07
C VAL A 26 5.86 -3.99 -4.27
N VAL A 27 6.30 -5.24 -4.42
CA VAL A 27 5.80 -6.14 -5.46
C VAL A 27 4.29 -6.39 -5.33
N PHE A 28 3.81 -6.77 -4.15
CA PHE A 28 2.39 -7.06 -3.94
C PHE A 28 1.51 -5.82 -4.07
N ILE A 29 2.00 -4.65 -3.65
CA ILE A 29 1.32 -3.38 -3.90
C ILE A 29 1.20 -3.13 -5.41
N SER A 30 2.23 -3.42 -6.20
CA SER A 30 2.18 -3.32 -7.66
C SER A 30 1.23 -4.34 -8.29
N VAL A 31 1.14 -5.56 -7.77
CA VAL A 31 0.13 -6.55 -8.19
C VAL A 31 -1.29 -6.05 -7.93
N GLU A 32 -1.55 -5.48 -6.75
CA GLU A 32 -2.83 -4.87 -6.41
C GLU A 32 -3.22 -3.76 -7.40
N ARG A 33 -2.23 -2.96 -7.83
CA ARG A 33 -2.45 -1.93 -8.85
C ARG A 33 -2.66 -2.52 -10.23
N TRP A 34 -1.93 -3.54 -10.60
CA TRP A 34 -2.13 -4.23 -11.86
C TRP A 34 -3.55 -4.78 -11.98
N PHE A 35 -4.09 -5.43 -10.94
CA PHE A 35 -5.50 -5.85 -10.91
C PHE A 35 -6.46 -4.66 -11.03
N SER A 36 -6.20 -3.57 -10.31
CA SER A 36 -7.02 -2.35 -10.37
C SER A 36 -7.05 -1.74 -11.79
N VAL A 37 -5.93 -1.81 -12.51
CA VAL A 37 -5.75 -1.24 -13.85
C VAL A 37 -6.21 -2.19 -14.96
N TRP A 38 -6.19 -3.51 -14.76
CA TRP A 38 -6.65 -4.46 -15.78
C TRP A 38 -8.13 -4.82 -15.61
N LYS A 39 -8.54 -5.16 -14.39
CA LYS A 39 -9.88 -5.65 -14.03
C LYS A 39 -10.49 -4.83 -12.89
N PRO A 40 -10.90 -3.57 -13.14
CA PRO A 40 -11.40 -2.68 -12.09
C PRO A 40 -12.66 -3.21 -11.39
N PHE A 41 -13.51 -3.97 -12.09
CA PHE A 41 -14.75 -4.53 -11.54
C PHE A 41 -14.53 -5.81 -10.73
N ASP A 42 -13.47 -6.57 -11.04
CA ASP A 42 -13.16 -7.80 -10.30
C ASP A 42 -12.22 -7.57 -9.12
N LYS A 43 -11.70 -6.35 -8.93
CA LYS A 43 -10.79 -6.03 -7.82
C LYS A 43 -11.35 -6.48 -6.47
N ALA A 44 -12.64 -6.21 -6.23
CA ALA A 44 -13.30 -6.57 -4.98
C ALA A 44 -13.38 -8.09 -4.74
N LYS A 45 -13.31 -8.89 -5.81
CA LYS A 45 -13.29 -10.35 -5.74
C LYS A 45 -11.92 -10.89 -5.34
N TYR A 46 -10.84 -10.29 -5.86
CA TYR A 46 -9.48 -10.79 -5.68
C TYR A 46 -8.74 -10.14 -4.50
N VAL A 47 -8.98 -8.86 -4.23
CA VAL A 47 -8.29 -8.10 -3.18
C VAL A 47 -9.25 -7.89 -2.02
N THR A 48 -9.26 -8.85 -1.10
CA THR A 48 -10.02 -8.77 0.16
C THR A 48 -9.07 -8.56 1.34
N PHE A 49 -9.62 -8.12 2.48
CA PHE A 49 -8.83 -7.98 3.71
C PHE A 49 -8.19 -9.32 4.12
N LYS A 50 -8.96 -10.41 4.10
CA LYS A 50 -8.47 -11.77 4.41
C LYS A 50 -7.37 -12.20 3.45
N SER A 51 -7.57 -12.01 2.14
CA SER A 51 -6.54 -12.35 1.14
C SER A 51 -5.26 -11.53 1.35
N THR A 52 -5.38 -10.23 1.63
CA THR A 52 -4.22 -9.36 1.86
C THR A 52 -3.46 -9.79 3.11
N LEU A 53 -4.16 -10.11 4.20
CA LEU A 53 -3.56 -10.60 5.44
C LEU A 53 -2.84 -11.93 5.21
N ILE A 54 -3.48 -12.89 4.52
CA ILE A 54 -2.87 -14.18 4.17
C ILE A 54 -1.62 -13.96 3.32
N THR A 55 -1.67 -13.07 2.32
CA THR A 55 -0.52 -12.73 1.48
C THR A 55 0.63 -12.18 2.32
N VAL A 56 0.36 -11.22 3.23
CA VAL A 56 1.39 -10.64 4.12
C VAL A 56 2.05 -11.68 5.00
N ILE A 57 1.24 -12.53 5.65
CA ILE A 57 1.75 -13.62 6.48
C ILE A 57 2.56 -14.59 5.65
N SER A 58 2.08 -14.96 4.46
CA SER A 58 2.74 -15.95 3.59
C SER A 58 4.15 -15.52 3.16
N TYR A 59 4.32 -14.30 2.63
CA TYR A 59 5.66 -13.88 2.18
C TYR A 59 6.59 -13.61 3.37
N THR A 60 6.05 -13.22 4.53
CA THR A 60 6.84 -13.03 5.76
C THR A 60 7.38 -14.37 6.27
N LEU A 61 6.56 -15.41 6.30
CA LEU A 61 6.97 -16.75 6.71
C LEU A 61 7.95 -17.36 5.71
N ILE A 62 7.68 -17.23 4.41
CA ILE A 62 8.58 -17.71 3.35
C ILE A 62 9.94 -17.01 3.45
N SER A 63 9.96 -15.68 3.62
CA SER A 63 11.23 -14.93 3.79
C SER A 63 11.98 -15.38 5.04
N SER A 64 11.29 -15.57 6.17
CA SER A 64 11.90 -16.05 7.42
C SER A 64 12.55 -17.43 7.24
N LEU A 65 11.88 -18.34 6.53
CA LEU A 65 12.42 -19.68 6.24
C LEU A 65 13.64 -19.61 5.31
N ILE A 66 13.59 -18.76 4.28
CA ILE A 66 14.71 -18.57 3.34
C ILE A 66 15.97 -18.07 4.05
N PHE A 67 15.86 -17.25 5.09
CA PHE A 67 17.02 -16.70 5.81
C PHE A 67 17.40 -17.45 7.10
N ALA A 68 16.66 -18.49 7.48
CA ALA A 68 16.91 -19.24 8.71
C ALA A 68 18.31 -19.89 8.76
N TRP A 69 18.95 -20.11 7.61
CA TRP A 69 20.33 -20.60 7.53
C TRP A 69 21.38 -19.56 7.95
N PHE A 70 21.09 -18.26 7.85
CA PHE A 70 22.09 -17.20 8.02
C PHE A 70 22.73 -17.17 9.42
N PRO A 71 21.96 -17.27 10.52
CA PRO A 71 22.55 -17.36 11.87
C PRO A 71 23.51 -18.53 12.07
N LEU A 72 23.35 -19.61 11.31
CA LEU A 72 24.13 -20.85 11.47
C LEU A 72 25.50 -20.82 10.78
N ILE A 73 25.77 -19.84 9.90
CA ILE A 73 26.97 -19.82 9.03
C ILE A 73 28.09 -18.91 9.55
N LEU A 74 27.74 -17.90 10.34
CA LEU A 74 28.71 -17.02 10.98
C LEU A 74 29.30 -17.75 12.20
N SER A 75 30.59 -17.55 12.47
CA SER A 75 31.19 -17.88 13.77
C SER A 75 31.98 -16.68 14.27
N TYR A 76 31.87 -16.43 15.57
CA TYR A 76 32.56 -15.36 16.26
C TYR A 76 33.70 -15.96 17.08
N ASN A 77 34.94 -15.58 16.75
CA ASN A 77 36.14 -16.00 17.48
C ASN A 77 36.66 -14.82 18.32
N PRO A 78 36.44 -14.81 19.65
CA PRO A 78 36.85 -13.71 20.53
C PRO A 78 38.38 -13.62 20.75
N THR A 79 39.14 -14.64 20.35
CA THR A 79 40.59 -14.76 20.57
C THR A 79 41.44 -14.04 19.52
N GLN A 80 40.82 -13.44 18.51
CA GLN A 80 41.50 -12.70 17.44
C GLN A 80 41.63 -11.20 17.79
N GLU A 81 42.87 -10.72 17.80
CA GLU A 81 43.22 -9.33 18.13
C GLU A 81 42.77 -8.35 17.04
N ASN A 82 42.78 -8.80 15.77
CA ASN A 82 42.26 -8.04 14.64
C ASN A 82 40.71 -8.06 14.60
N ASP A 83 40.07 -6.90 14.74
CA ASP A 83 38.60 -6.75 14.64
C ASP A 83 38.02 -7.36 13.34
N ARG A 84 38.79 -7.33 12.25
CA ARG A 84 38.41 -7.92 10.95
C ARG A 84 38.39 -9.45 10.92
N GLU A 85 39.09 -10.12 11.83
CA GLU A 85 39.17 -11.58 11.91
C GLU A 85 38.28 -12.21 12.98
N ARG A 86 37.57 -11.38 13.76
CA ARG A 86 36.64 -11.85 14.80
C ARG A 86 35.41 -12.55 14.24
N CYS A 87 35.02 -12.26 12.99
CA CYS A 87 33.94 -12.95 12.29
C CYS A 87 34.49 -13.79 11.14
N LYS A 88 34.43 -15.12 11.27
CA LYS A 88 34.82 -16.05 10.19
C LYS A 88 33.60 -16.82 9.70
N LEU A 89 33.52 -17.00 8.38
CA LEU A 89 32.55 -17.92 7.77
C LEU A 89 32.96 -19.35 8.10
N VAL A 90 32.08 -20.11 8.75
CA VAL A 90 32.35 -21.53 9.07
C VAL A 90 32.31 -22.38 7.81
N GLN A 91 31.38 -22.08 6.89
CA GLN A 91 31.13 -22.86 5.69
C GLN A 91 31.00 -21.95 4.46
N PRO A 92 32.12 -21.64 3.77
CA PRO A 92 32.12 -20.72 2.63
C PRO A 92 31.31 -21.24 1.44
N THR A 93 31.26 -22.55 1.22
CA THR A 93 30.48 -23.19 0.15
C THR A 93 28.98 -22.99 0.36
N VAL A 94 28.50 -23.21 1.59
CA VAL A 94 27.08 -23.05 1.95
C VAL A 94 26.69 -21.58 1.86
N TYR A 95 27.54 -20.67 2.34
CA TYR A 95 27.34 -19.22 2.16
C TYR A 95 27.20 -18.83 0.69
N LYS A 96 28.05 -19.36 -0.19
CA LYS A 96 28.00 -19.04 -1.63
C LYS A 96 26.71 -19.53 -2.27
N ILE A 97 26.31 -20.79 -2.02
CA ILE A 97 25.11 -21.39 -2.61
C ILE A 97 23.85 -20.69 -2.09
N PHE A 98 23.65 -20.68 -0.77
CA PHE A 98 22.45 -20.11 -0.18
C PHE A 98 22.41 -18.58 -0.30
N GLY A 99 23.57 -17.91 -0.26
CA GLY A 99 23.67 -16.47 -0.54
C GLY A 99 23.23 -16.14 -1.96
N THR A 100 23.68 -16.91 -2.95
CA THR A 100 23.26 -16.73 -4.36
C THR A 100 21.77 -16.95 -4.53
N ILE A 101 21.22 -18.03 -3.97
CA ILE A 101 19.77 -18.30 -3.98
C ILE A 101 19.01 -17.14 -3.34
N SER A 102 19.46 -16.69 -2.17
CA SER A 102 18.82 -15.59 -1.43
C SER A 102 18.79 -14.31 -2.25
N VAL A 103 19.86 -13.96 -2.96
CA VAL A 103 19.92 -12.77 -3.81
C VAL A 103 18.99 -12.87 -5.01
N ILE A 104 18.90 -14.05 -5.64
CA ILE A 104 17.97 -14.27 -6.75
C ILE A 104 16.53 -14.04 -6.30
N PHE A 105 16.12 -14.63 -5.18
CA PHE A 105 14.74 -14.52 -4.69
C PHE A 105 14.42 -13.15 -4.10
N THR A 106 15.38 -12.50 -3.45
CA THR A 106 15.14 -11.24 -2.71
C THR A 106 15.26 -10.01 -3.61
N TYR A 107 16.07 -10.09 -4.66
CA TYR A 107 16.38 -8.91 -5.47
C TYR A 107 16.10 -9.15 -6.95
N ILE A 108 16.68 -10.17 -7.58
CA ILE A 108 16.55 -10.35 -9.04
C ILE A 108 15.08 -10.60 -9.43
N ALA A 109 14.43 -11.59 -8.81
CA ALA A 109 13.05 -11.94 -9.14
C ALA A 109 12.08 -10.78 -8.83
N PRO A 110 12.14 -10.11 -7.65
CA PRO A 110 11.32 -8.93 -7.38
C PRO A 110 11.57 -7.77 -8.34
N PHE A 111 12.81 -7.49 -8.73
CA PHE A 111 13.12 -6.41 -9.67
C PHE A 111 12.55 -6.68 -11.06
N ILE A 112 12.77 -7.87 -11.60
CA ILE A 112 12.24 -8.27 -12.92
C ILE A 112 10.72 -8.21 -12.90
N PHE A 113 10.09 -8.82 -11.89
CA PHE A 113 8.64 -8.88 -11.79
C PHE A 113 8.03 -7.48 -11.60
N LEU A 114 8.62 -6.65 -10.73
CA LEU A 114 8.18 -5.27 -10.50
C LEU A 114 8.37 -4.40 -11.75
N GLY A 115 9.46 -4.58 -12.49
CA GLY A 115 9.71 -3.91 -13.78
C GLY A 115 8.64 -4.25 -14.81
N ILE A 116 8.37 -5.55 -15.00
CA ILE A 116 7.31 -6.04 -15.92
C ILE A 116 5.95 -5.45 -15.52
N LEU A 117 5.57 -5.55 -14.24
CA LEU A 117 4.29 -5.01 -13.77
C LEU A 117 4.17 -3.51 -14.02
N ASN A 118 5.19 -2.72 -13.70
CA ASN A 118 5.18 -1.28 -13.91
C ASN A 118 5.03 -0.91 -15.39
N ILE A 119 5.75 -1.60 -16.28
CA ILE A 119 5.61 -1.41 -17.73
C ILE A 119 4.18 -1.72 -18.19
N LEU A 120 3.62 -2.87 -17.77
CA LEU A 120 2.25 -3.27 -18.11
C LEU A 120 1.19 -2.29 -17.58
N ILE A 121 1.39 -1.75 -16.37
CA ILE A 121 0.52 -0.76 -15.76
C ILE A 121 0.55 0.54 -16.58
N VAL A 122 1.73 1.06 -16.90
CA VAL A 122 1.90 2.30 -17.68
C VAL A 122 1.30 2.15 -19.07
N TYR A 123 1.60 1.06 -19.77
CA TYR A 123 1.05 0.77 -21.10
C TYR A 123 -0.48 0.78 -21.09
N ARG A 124 -1.10 0.04 -20.15
CA ARG A 124 -2.56 -0.06 -20.05
C ARG A 124 -3.20 1.27 -19.64
N LEU A 125 -2.56 2.03 -18.76
CA LEU A 125 -3.02 3.33 -18.32
C LEU A 125 -3.04 4.33 -19.49
N HIS A 126 -1.98 4.33 -20.31
CA HIS A 126 -1.89 5.18 -21.49
C HIS A 126 -2.95 4.82 -22.54
N ALA A 127 -3.13 3.53 -22.82
CA ALA A 127 -4.18 3.06 -23.74
C ALA A 127 -5.59 3.50 -23.29
N ARG A 128 -5.90 3.36 -21.99
CA ARG A 128 -7.20 3.80 -21.43
C ARG A 128 -7.39 5.32 -21.53
N GLN A 129 -6.33 6.09 -21.33
CA GLN A 129 -6.38 7.54 -21.45
C GLN A 129 -6.71 7.96 -22.88
N GLN A 130 -6.06 7.36 -23.88
CA GLN A 130 -6.34 7.64 -25.29
C GLN A 130 -7.79 7.33 -25.67
N THR A 131 -8.31 6.16 -25.28
CA THR A 131 -9.72 5.80 -25.53
C THR A 131 -10.69 6.77 -24.86
N ALA A 132 -10.41 7.20 -23.62
CA ALA A 132 -11.25 8.16 -22.91
C ALA A 132 -11.28 9.54 -23.60
N ILE A 133 -10.14 10.01 -24.10
CA ILE A 133 -10.04 11.26 -24.86
C ILE A 133 -10.88 11.17 -26.15
N GLN A 134 -10.74 10.08 -26.91
CA GLN A 134 -11.52 9.87 -28.14
C GLN A 134 -13.04 9.86 -27.88
N HIS A 135 -13.50 9.20 -26.81
CA HIS A 135 -14.90 9.23 -26.42
C HIS A 135 -15.38 10.62 -26.02
N SER A 136 -14.56 11.39 -25.30
CA SER A 136 -14.92 12.76 -24.89
C SER A 136 -15.12 13.70 -26.10
N ILE A 137 -14.29 13.56 -27.15
CA ILE A 137 -14.40 14.34 -28.38
C ILE A 137 -15.68 13.98 -29.14
N LYS A 138 -15.97 12.67 -29.30
CA LYS A 138 -17.21 12.20 -29.98
C LYS A 138 -18.48 12.68 -29.28
N VAL A 139 -18.49 12.62 -27.94
CA VAL A 139 -19.64 13.03 -27.12
C VAL A 139 -19.87 14.54 -27.17
N THR A 140 -18.81 15.35 -27.20
CA THR A 140 -18.93 16.81 -27.30
C THR A 140 -19.54 17.23 -28.64
N LYS A 141 -19.22 16.54 -29.74
CA LYS A 141 -19.84 16.78 -31.05
C LYS A 141 -21.34 16.42 -31.08
N MET A 142 -21.76 15.37 -30.38
CA MET A 142 -23.18 14.97 -30.32
C MET A 142 -24.02 15.76 -29.31
N GLY A 143 -23.44 16.19 -28.19
CA GLY A 143 -24.15 16.93 -27.14
C GLY A 143 -24.70 18.29 -27.56
N HIS A 144 -24.14 18.88 -28.62
CA HIS A 144 -24.64 20.14 -29.19
C HIS A 144 -26.01 19.99 -29.89
N ARG A 145 -26.45 18.75 -30.18
CA ARG A 145 -27.71 18.48 -30.88
C ARG A 145 -28.90 18.13 -29.98
N THR A 146 -28.71 17.77 -28.70
CA THR A 146 -29.78 17.11 -27.92
C THR A 146 -30.13 17.73 -26.56
N GLY A 147 -29.50 18.82 -26.11
CA GLY A 147 -29.99 19.61 -24.96
C GLY A 147 -30.03 18.94 -23.57
N VAL A 148 -29.76 17.62 -23.44
CA VAL A 148 -29.84 16.87 -22.17
C VAL A 148 -28.59 17.10 -21.30
N SER A 149 -28.57 18.18 -20.50
CA SER A 149 -27.29 18.76 -20.02
C SER A 149 -26.98 18.69 -18.52
N SER A 150 -27.92 18.42 -17.61
CA SER A 150 -27.64 18.63 -16.16
C SER A 150 -27.31 17.36 -15.36
N ALA A 151 -28.14 16.32 -15.41
CA ALA A 151 -27.94 15.11 -14.60
C ALA A 151 -26.76 14.24 -15.09
N SER A 152 -26.65 14.05 -16.41
CA SER A 152 -25.57 13.29 -17.07
C SER A 152 -24.18 13.90 -16.84
N THR A 153 -24.10 15.23 -16.75
CA THR A 153 -22.86 15.99 -16.50
C THR A 153 -22.33 15.75 -15.09
N SER A 154 -23.21 15.66 -14.08
CA SER A 154 -22.80 15.42 -12.68
C SER A 154 -22.17 14.02 -12.49
N ILE A 155 -22.76 12.98 -13.10
CA ILE A 155 -22.26 11.60 -13.04
C ILE A 155 -20.91 11.48 -13.76
N ARG A 156 -20.77 12.10 -14.94
CA ARG A 156 -19.50 12.14 -15.69
C ARG A 156 -18.39 12.84 -14.92
N LYS A 157 -18.67 13.99 -14.31
CA LYS A 157 -17.70 14.71 -13.46
C LYS A 157 -17.24 13.85 -12.28
N ARG A 158 -18.15 13.13 -11.63
CA ARG A 158 -17.82 12.21 -10.53
C ARG A 158 -16.94 11.03 -10.98
N GLN A 159 -17.29 10.40 -12.10
CA GLN A 159 -16.48 9.29 -12.66
C GLN A 159 -15.09 9.76 -13.08
N GLN A 160 -14.98 10.94 -13.70
CA GLN A 160 -13.68 11.51 -14.10
C GLN A 160 -12.80 11.81 -12.89
N ARG A 161 -13.37 12.37 -11.81
CA ARG A 161 -12.64 12.63 -10.56
C ARG A 161 -12.14 11.34 -9.91
N GLN A 162 -12.95 10.28 -9.91
CA GLN A 162 -12.53 8.97 -9.41
C GLN A 162 -11.36 8.41 -10.22
N ARG A 163 -11.46 8.41 -11.56
CA ARG A 163 -10.37 7.94 -12.46
C ARG A 163 -9.08 8.72 -12.26
N ASN A 164 -9.17 10.04 -12.11
CA ASN A 164 -8.00 10.89 -11.85
C ASN A 164 -7.37 10.55 -10.48
N THR A 165 -8.18 10.29 -9.48
CA THR A 165 -7.70 9.87 -8.15
C THR A 165 -6.99 8.53 -8.22
N ASP A 166 -7.61 7.54 -8.87
CA ASP A 166 -7.01 6.21 -9.05
C ASP A 166 -5.70 6.27 -9.82
N ARG A 167 -5.63 7.11 -10.87
CA ARG A 167 -4.40 7.36 -11.64
C ARG A 167 -3.29 7.97 -10.77
N ASN A 168 -3.62 8.98 -9.96
CA ASN A 168 -2.65 9.62 -9.09
C ASN A 168 -2.09 8.64 -8.05
N ILE A 169 -2.94 7.77 -7.50
CA ILE A 169 -2.52 6.70 -6.59
C ILE A 169 -1.60 5.71 -7.31
N THR A 170 -1.94 5.27 -8.53
CA THR A 170 -1.10 4.38 -9.32
C THR A 170 0.26 5.02 -9.64
N PHE A 171 0.29 6.31 -10.00
CA PHE A 171 1.54 7.03 -10.28
C PHE A 171 2.44 7.09 -9.04
N MET A 172 1.88 7.44 -7.88
CA MET A 172 2.58 7.39 -6.60
C MET A 172 3.24 6.03 -6.35
N LEU A 173 2.52 4.94 -6.59
CA LEU A 173 3.02 3.59 -6.33
C LEU A 173 4.10 3.15 -7.32
N ILE A 174 3.99 3.55 -8.59
CA ILE A 174 5.08 3.39 -9.56
C ILE A 174 6.31 4.17 -9.12
N THR A 175 6.15 5.41 -8.62
CA THR A 175 7.28 6.20 -8.11
C THR A 175 7.97 5.50 -6.94
N ILE A 176 7.21 4.93 -6.00
CA ILE A 176 7.76 4.16 -4.88
C ILE A 176 8.51 2.93 -5.37
N ALA A 177 7.96 2.21 -6.35
CA ALA A 177 8.61 1.06 -6.96
C ALA A 177 9.94 1.41 -7.63
N ILE A 178 10.00 2.50 -8.39
CA ILE A 178 11.23 2.98 -9.03
C ILE A 178 12.25 3.40 -7.98
N ALA A 179 11.84 4.14 -6.95
CA ALA A 179 12.73 4.56 -5.88
C ALA A 179 13.33 3.35 -5.13
N PHE A 180 12.51 2.34 -4.83
CA PHE A 180 12.98 1.08 -4.24
C PHE A 180 14.06 0.42 -5.10
N MET A 181 13.86 0.36 -6.43
CA MET A 181 14.86 -0.20 -7.35
C MET A 181 16.15 0.60 -7.32
N VAL A 182 16.08 1.93 -7.50
CA VAL A 182 17.24 2.81 -7.56
C VAL A 182 18.04 2.78 -6.26
N MET A 183 17.38 2.76 -5.10
CA MET A 183 18.06 2.74 -3.80
C MET A 183 18.67 1.40 -3.45
N SER A 184 18.08 0.29 -3.92
CA SER A 184 18.58 -1.03 -3.59
C SER A 184 19.63 -1.53 -4.59
N PHE A 185 19.67 -0.97 -5.81
CA PHE A 185 20.54 -1.40 -6.91
C PHE A 185 22.06 -1.29 -6.64
N PRO A 186 22.61 -0.21 -6.05
CA PRO A 186 24.04 -0.09 -5.79
C PRO A 186 24.58 -1.21 -4.89
N PHE A 187 23.81 -1.60 -3.88
CA PHE A 187 24.16 -2.70 -2.99
C PHE A 187 24.17 -4.05 -3.73
N GLN A 188 23.25 -4.26 -4.68
CA GLN A 188 23.26 -5.48 -5.49
C GLN A 188 24.49 -5.58 -6.37
N ILE A 189 24.85 -4.49 -7.06
CA ILE A 189 26.06 -4.45 -7.89
C ILE A 189 27.28 -4.78 -7.04
N TYR A 190 27.41 -4.14 -5.87
CA TYR A 190 28.52 -4.39 -4.96
C TYR A 190 28.58 -5.85 -4.50
N TRP A 191 27.46 -6.44 -4.11
CA TRP A 191 27.41 -7.83 -3.69
C TRP A 191 27.81 -8.79 -4.83
N PHE A 192 27.30 -8.57 -6.05
CA PHE A 192 27.69 -9.35 -7.22
C PHE A 192 29.18 -9.22 -7.54
N TYR A 193 29.71 -8.00 -7.46
CA TYR A 193 31.13 -7.72 -7.64
C TYR A 193 31.98 -8.53 -6.65
N MET A 194 31.61 -8.54 -5.37
CA MET A 194 32.27 -9.32 -4.32
C MET A 194 32.26 -10.83 -4.62
N GLN A 195 31.13 -11.37 -5.09
CA GLN A 195 31.02 -12.80 -5.44
C GLN A 195 31.87 -13.19 -6.65
N ILE A 196 31.89 -12.36 -7.69
CA ILE A 196 32.67 -12.63 -8.92
C ILE A 196 34.16 -12.60 -8.61
N ARG A 197 34.60 -11.59 -7.82
CA ARG A 197 36.00 -11.40 -7.47
C ARG A 197 36.48 -12.30 -6.34
N GLN A 198 35.59 -13.10 -5.75
CA GLN A 198 35.86 -13.96 -4.59
C GLN A 198 36.54 -13.20 -3.44
N LEU A 199 36.22 -11.90 -3.31
CA LEU A 199 36.81 -11.06 -2.29
C LEU A 199 36.19 -11.43 -0.95
N THR A 200 37.03 -11.87 -0.01
CA THR A 200 36.59 -12.22 1.34
C THR A 200 36.44 -11.00 2.24
N ILE A 201 37.14 -9.91 1.91
CA ILE A 201 37.18 -8.68 2.70
C ILE A 201 36.48 -7.56 1.93
N PRO A 202 35.33 -7.04 2.42
CA PRO A 202 34.65 -5.92 1.80
C PRO A 202 35.48 -4.63 1.93
N ASP A 203 35.55 -3.85 0.85
CA ASP A 203 35.97 -2.44 0.94
C ASP A 203 35.01 -1.71 1.90
N PRO A 204 35.51 -1.14 3.02
CA PRO A 204 34.66 -0.58 4.05
C PRO A 204 33.91 0.68 3.61
N ILE A 205 34.48 1.46 2.68
CA ILE A 205 33.85 2.69 2.17
C ILE A 205 32.72 2.30 1.24
N LEU A 206 32.99 1.41 0.28
CA LEU A 206 32.00 1.01 -0.71
C LEU A 206 30.84 0.21 -0.08
N PHE A 207 31.15 -0.65 0.89
CA PHE A 207 30.14 -1.34 1.69
C PHE A 207 29.26 -0.35 2.46
N THR A 208 29.85 0.57 3.23
CA THR A 208 29.10 1.55 4.02
C THR A 208 28.21 2.44 3.13
N LEU A 209 28.73 2.91 2.00
CA LEU A 209 27.96 3.73 1.05
C LEU A 209 26.76 2.97 0.50
N THR A 210 26.98 1.79 -0.08
CA THR A 210 25.91 1.00 -0.70
C THR A 210 24.88 0.52 0.32
N GLN A 211 25.32 0.18 1.52
CA GLN A 211 24.45 -0.17 2.64
C GLN A 211 23.61 1.03 3.11
N THR A 212 24.18 2.23 3.13
CA THR A 212 23.45 3.47 3.46
C THR A 212 22.32 3.72 2.46
N PHE A 213 22.59 3.59 1.16
CA PHE A 213 21.55 3.70 0.13
C PHE A 213 20.40 2.71 0.35
N ARG A 214 20.72 1.47 0.73
CA ARG A 214 19.71 0.47 1.04
C ARG A 214 18.87 0.84 2.27
N TYR A 215 19.48 1.39 3.32
CA TYR A 215 18.74 1.84 4.52
C TYR A 215 17.90 3.09 4.27
N LEU A 216 18.36 4.00 3.38
CA LEU A 216 17.59 5.17 2.98
C LEU A 216 16.25 4.79 2.33
N ASN A 217 16.12 3.59 1.77
CA ASN A 217 14.85 3.05 1.25
C ASN A 217 13.72 3.14 2.28
N CYS A 218 14.00 2.79 3.54
CA CYS A 218 13.03 2.84 4.63
C CYS A 218 12.53 4.28 4.90
N CYS A 219 13.44 5.26 4.90
CA CYS A 219 13.10 6.67 5.14
C CYS A 219 12.44 7.32 3.93
N CYS A 220 12.87 6.95 2.72
CA CYS A 220 12.38 7.54 1.49
C CYS A 220 10.92 7.22 1.23
N ASN A 221 10.41 6.08 1.72
CA ASN A 221 8.98 5.79 1.64
C ASN A 221 8.13 6.92 2.27
N PHE A 222 8.49 7.43 3.45
CA PHE A 222 7.79 8.56 4.08
C PHE A 222 7.81 9.82 3.21
N PHE A 223 8.99 10.21 2.74
CA PHE A 223 9.14 11.39 1.88
C PHE A 223 8.41 11.24 0.54
N LEU A 224 8.46 10.05 -0.05
CA LEU A 224 7.74 9.73 -1.29
C LEU A 224 6.24 9.80 -1.08
N TYR A 225 5.69 9.20 -0.02
CA TYR A 225 4.27 9.35 0.30
C TYR A 225 3.91 10.82 0.55
N SER A 226 4.77 11.60 1.21
CA SER A 226 4.56 13.03 1.42
C SER A 226 4.58 13.84 0.11
N ALA A 227 5.41 13.45 -0.85
CA ALA A 227 5.55 14.13 -2.13
C ALA A 227 4.52 13.67 -3.18
N THR A 228 3.99 12.46 -3.08
CA THR A 228 3.19 11.87 -4.17
C THR A 228 1.73 11.60 -3.77
N SER A 229 1.43 11.42 -2.48
CA SER A 229 0.07 11.21 -2.00
C SER A 229 -0.66 12.52 -1.72
N SER A 230 -1.67 12.84 -2.52
CA SER A 230 -2.57 13.97 -2.25
C SER A 230 -3.38 13.80 -0.97
N LEU A 231 -3.66 12.55 -0.57
CA LEU A 231 -4.36 12.23 0.69
C LEU A 231 -3.47 12.51 1.90
N PHE A 232 -2.20 12.09 1.83
CA PHE A 232 -1.25 12.32 2.91
C PHE A 232 -0.94 13.81 3.06
N ARG A 233 -0.75 14.54 1.95
CA ARG A 233 -0.59 16.00 1.96
C ARG A 233 -1.79 16.72 2.57
N ARG A 234 -3.01 16.23 2.32
CA ARG A 234 -4.22 16.79 2.91
C ARG A 234 -4.24 16.55 4.43
N GLN A 235 -3.95 15.34 4.88
CA GLN A 235 -3.91 15.01 6.31
C GLN A 235 -2.78 15.74 7.05
N LEU A 236 -1.58 15.81 6.47
CA LEU A 236 -0.49 16.62 7.01
C LEU A 236 -0.89 18.09 7.11
N ARG A 237 -1.54 18.63 6.08
CA ARG A 237 -2.06 20.00 6.13
C ARG A 237 -3.13 20.16 7.21
N GLU A 238 -3.98 19.17 7.45
CA GLU A 238 -4.97 19.22 8.55
C GLU A 238 -4.33 19.17 9.95
N ILE A 239 -3.17 18.50 10.09
CA ILE A 239 -2.41 18.46 11.35
C ILE A 239 -1.63 19.77 11.56
N PHE A 240 -1.02 20.31 10.51
CA PHE A 240 -0.17 21.52 10.58
C PHE A 240 -0.92 22.83 10.34
N HIS A 241 -2.14 22.79 9.79
CA HIS A 241 -3.07 23.91 9.76
C HIS A 241 -4.32 23.51 10.52
N CYS A 242 -4.44 23.97 11.76
CA CYS A 242 -5.71 24.06 12.47
C CYS A 242 -6.64 25.05 11.75
N SER A 243 -7.19 24.66 10.60
CA SER A 243 -8.12 25.50 9.84
C SER A 243 -9.54 24.99 10.02
N ASN A 244 -10.22 25.58 10.99
CA ASN A 244 -11.66 25.53 11.26
C ASN A 244 -12.30 24.13 11.41
N THR A 245 -12.43 23.75 12.68
CA THR A 245 -13.07 22.58 13.30
C THR A 245 -14.50 22.28 12.86
N SER A 246 -15.12 23.10 12.01
CA SER A 246 -16.54 23.00 11.62
C SER A 246 -16.82 22.08 10.41
N LYS A 247 -15.80 21.64 9.65
CA LYS A 247 -16.01 20.72 8.50
C LYS A 247 -15.80 19.22 8.80
N LEU A 248 -15.17 18.87 9.93
CA LEU A 248 -14.84 17.48 10.28
C LEU A 248 -16.04 16.64 10.74
N LYS A 249 -17.09 17.26 11.33
CA LYS A 249 -18.32 16.53 11.73
C LYS A 249 -19.10 15.96 10.53
N GLN A 250 -19.01 16.55 9.34
CA GLN A 250 -19.75 16.06 8.17
C GLN A 250 -19.06 14.90 7.41
N ILE A 251 -17.74 14.72 7.56
CA ILE A 251 -16.99 13.67 6.84
C ILE A 251 -17.04 12.34 7.60
N SER A 252 -16.99 12.37 8.94
CA SER A 252 -17.12 11.17 9.78
C SER A 252 -18.51 10.53 9.62
N LEU A 253 -19.59 11.32 9.65
CA LEU A 253 -20.95 10.79 9.46
C LEU A 253 -21.21 10.22 8.05
N LYS A 254 -20.66 10.82 6.99
CA LYS A 254 -20.85 10.30 5.62
C LYS A 254 -20.07 9.00 5.34
N THR A 255 -19.00 8.73 6.07
CA THR A 255 -18.18 7.52 5.89
C THR A 255 -18.83 6.32 6.58
N THR A 256 -19.47 6.54 7.75
CA THR A 256 -20.22 5.48 8.46
C THR A 256 -21.52 5.10 7.73
N VAL A 257 -22.21 6.06 7.10
CA VAL A 257 -23.46 5.76 6.37
C VAL A 257 -23.21 5.04 5.05
N LYS A 258 -22.16 5.39 4.30
CA LYS A 258 -21.90 4.79 2.97
C LYS A 258 -21.40 3.33 3.03
N ASN A 259 -20.85 2.90 4.17
CA ASN A 259 -20.41 1.51 4.39
C ASN A 259 -21.48 0.61 5.02
N ARG A 260 -22.66 1.14 5.40
CA ARG A 260 -23.78 0.33 5.92
C ARG A 260 -24.92 0.08 4.92
N THR A 261 -24.91 0.69 3.73
CA THR A 261 -26.03 0.58 2.76
C THR A 261 -25.81 -0.43 1.62
N LEU A 262 -24.86 -1.35 1.75
CA LEU A 262 -24.68 -2.46 0.81
C LEU A 262 -24.67 -3.79 1.58
N LEU A 263 -25.80 -4.49 1.46
CA LEU A 263 -26.04 -5.91 1.79
C LEU A 263 -26.27 -6.24 3.28
N LEU A 264 -27.52 -6.05 3.71
CA LEU A 264 -28.20 -7.01 4.57
C LEU A 264 -29.54 -7.33 3.89
N PRO A 265 -29.74 -8.53 3.35
CA PRO A 265 -31.07 -8.98 2.95
C PRO A 265 -31.98 -8.95 4.18
N ALA A 266 -33.18 -8.39 4.03
CA ALA A 266 -34.19 -8.25 5.08
C ALA A 266 -34.63 -9.58 5.73
N ALA A 267 -34.14 -10.72 5.24
CA ALA A 267 -34.42 -12.06 5.75
C ALA A 267 -33.47 -12.57 6.86
N VAL A 268 -32.41 -11.82 7.23
CA VAL A 268 -31.44 -12.25 8.28
C VAL A 268 -31.58 -11.41 9.58
N ALA A 269 -32.41 -10.37 9.58
CA ALA A 269 -32.65 -9.56 10.77
C ALA A 269 -33.73 -10.13 11.71
N GLN A 270 -34.52 -11.11 11.26
CA GLN A 270 -35.58 -11.72 12.08
C GLN A 270 -35.10 -12.90 12.94
N THR A 271 -33.90 -13.43 12.71
CA THR A 271 -33.38 -14.61 13.42
C THR A 271 -32.44 -14.30 14.58
N MET A 272 -32.20 -13.02 14.92
CA MET A 272 -31.33 -12.62 16.04
C MET A 272 -32.04 -11.80 17.13
N CYS A 273 -33.37 -11.82 17.17
CA CYS A 273 -34.16 -11.17 18.24
C CYS A 273 -34.84 -12.13 19.23
N ASP A 274 -34.71 -13.46 19.06
CA ASP A 274 -35.37 -14.42 19.96
C ASP A 274 -34.47 -14.96 21.10
N GLU A 275 -33.20 -14.55 21.18
CA GLU A 275 -32.27 -15.16 22.13
C GLU A 275 -31.33 -14.14 22.80
N SER A 276 -31.89 -13.14 23.48
CA SER A 276 -31.24 -12.47 24.61
C SER A 276 -32.22 -11.53 25.33
N ARG A 277 -32.77 -12.05 26.41
CA ARG A 277 -33.56 -11.35 27.41
C ARG A 277 -32.62 -10.46 28.23
N SER A 278 -32.45 -9.19 27.84
CA SER A 278 -31.78 -8.19 28.69
C SER A 278 -32.34 -6.79 28.45
N SER A 279 -32.70 -6.13 29.55
CA SER A 279 -33.63 -5.01 29.64
C SER A 279 -33.08 -3.64 29.21
N ASP A 280 -31.89 -3.56 28.62
CA ASP A 280 -31.23 -2.28 28.29
C ASP A 280 -31.49 -1.78 26.86
N CYS A 281 -32.36 -2.45 26.09
CA CYS A 281 -32.69 -2.08 24.70
C CYS A 281 -34.03 -1.29 24.57
N LYS A 282 -34.54 -0.70 25.65
CA LYS A 282 -35.75 0.16 25.60
C LYS A 282 -35.47 1.66 25.64
N THR A 283 -34.26 2.07 26.03
CA THR A 283 -33.91 3.50 26.15
C THR A 283 -33.31 4.09 24.87
N LEU A 284 -32.84 3.26 23.93
CA LEU A 284 -32.24 3.74 22.67
C LEU A 284 -33.25 3.92 21.53
N LEU A 285 -34.44 3.29 21.63
CA LEU A 285 -35.47 3.30 20.59
C LEU A 285 -36.48 4.44 20.71
N THR A 286 -36.54 5.15 21.85
CA THR A 286 -37.40 6.32 22.03
C THR A 286 -36.78 7.61 21.48
N THR A 287 -35.45 7.70 21.38
CA THR A 287 -34.77 8.89 20.84
C THR A 287 -34.73 9.00 19.31
N THR A 288 -35.07 7.94 18.58
CA THR A 288 -35.05 7.94 17.10
C THR A 288 -36.40 8.21 16.45
N THR A 289 -37.50 8.17 17.21
CA THR A 289 -38.86 8.37 16.67
C THR A 289 -39.29 9.84 16.63
N ASP A 290 -38.66 10.71 17.43
CA ASP A 290 -39.00 12.15 17.47
C ASP A 290 -38.30 13.00 16.41
N TYR A 291 -37.25 12.49 15.75
CA TYR A 291 -36.52 13.27 14.73
C TYR A 291 -37.14 13.22 13.32
N CYS A 292 -38.22 12.44 13.13
CA CYS A 292 -38.90 12.29 11.83
C CYS A 292 -40.27 12.98 11.75
N LYS A 293 -40.68 13.74 12.78
CA LYS A 293 -41.98 14.44 12.80
C LYS A 293 -41.92 15.97 12.61
N THR A 294 -40.74 16.57 12.61
CA THR A 294 -40.57 18.05 12.57
C THR A 294 -40.06 18.63 11.26
N LYS A 295 -39.98 17.85 10.17
CA LYS A 295 -39.51 18.35 8.86
C LYS A 295 -40.55 18.40 7.74
N ASN A 296 -41.80 18.04 8.02
CA ASN A 296 -42.92 18.10 7.06
C ASN A 296 -43.98 19.18 7.36
N SER A 297 -43.66 20.20 8.19
CA SER A 297 -44.61 21.28 8.55
C SER A 297 -44.11 22.71 8.23
N LEU A 298 -43.11 22.88 7.35
CA LEU A 298 -42.69 24.20 6.87
C LEU A 298 -42.34 24.12 5.38
N ASN A 299 -43.39 24.09 4.54
CA ASN A 299 -43.42 24.61 3.16
C ASN A 299 -44.81 24.31 2.56
N GLY A 300 -45.80 25.09 2.98
CA GLY A 300 -47.14 25.10 2.41
C GLY A 300 -47.92 26.27 2.98
N HIS A 301 -48.46 27.12 2.10
CA HIS A 301 -49.29 28.31 2.35
C HIS A 301 -48.57 29.66 2.55
N MET A 302 -48.39 30.37 1.43
CA MET A 302 -48.64 31.81 1.37
C MET A 302 -49.49 32.09 0.12
N VAL A 303 -50.78 32.33 0.33
CA VAL A 303 -51.72 32.94 -0.62
C VAL A 303 -52.45 34.05 0.13
N SER A 304 -52.37 35.25 -0.44
CA SER A 304 -53.14 36.51 -0.28
C SER A 304 -54.37 36.56 0.64
N PHE A 305 -54.55 37.67 1.38
CA PHE A 305 -55.42 38.82 0.97
C PHE A 305 -55.53 39.94 2.05
N GLN A 306 -55.65 41.18 1.55
CA GLN A 306 -56.36 42.39 2.06
C GLN A 306 -55.96 43.10 3.36
N THR A 307 -55.51 44.36 3.22
CA THR A 307 -56.35 45.57 3.41
C THR A 307 -56.01 46.59 2.34
#